data_AF-A0A915AK59-F1
#
_entry.id   AF-A0A915AK59-F1
#
_cell.length_a   1.000
_cell.length_b   1.000
_cell.length_c   1.000
_cell.angle_alpha   90.00
_cell.angle_beta   90.00
_cell.angle_gamma   90.00
#
_symmetry.space_group_name_H-M   'P 1'
#
loop_
_entity.id
_entity.type
_entity.pdbx_description
1 polymer ?
#
loop_
_entity_poly.entity_id
_entity_poly.type
_entity_poly.pdbx_seq_one_letter_code
_entity_poly.pdbx_strand_id
1 'polypeptide(L)'
;MMGDNRHAAIELSGAQSTLLSRYQEIANEEDKRRAIEVLSSVDWDLQRAIEIRLAGDSTEDDHSAEYGTSAPAHDVGRMMQSGHVDACVFVEDDVQVEWCSVQPGVRRLRAVPMTSSLWCFQKETMEASDKVLGHLCELLPETDGFECHRFKVGSYNALVASEFQLAYEADVMAVVVLNTPSFLETTFKHWLQSQRGEHEALNELIARFGANPLQAYFIGKFGQVIKDLRPVEARVIHDFDFNNNCTPKVLLTTCGMVSGAAYFYRPLESGNSKTDPVTHAKKRCMGLSLHPKFGGHFGFRAVFIFPRVHLPANFKEKTAPMRLDTPEKQKEALDLFNNCWKDGRFRDCGDPLERYSELQLKYFSTPPMDRWQLIAHWYTVSALKSIVPTIATQGVQSAPKEHVQAQRQGFYSLGGRRSTALCLT
;
A
#
# COMPACT_ATOMS: atom_id res chain seq x y z
N MET A 1 28.64 -26.98 45.75
CA MET A 1 27.45 -27.08 44.87
C MET A 1 27.60 -26.01 43.80
N MET A 2 28.04 -26.39 42.60
CA MET A 2 28.02 -25.51 41.42
C MET A 2 26.73 -25.81 40.65
N GLY A 3 25.92 -24.77 40.39
CA GLY A 3 24.66 -24.88 39.67
C GLY A 3 24.85 -24.56 38.19
N ASP A 4 24.38 -25.48 37.35
CA ASP A 4 24.31 -25.42 35.88
C ASP A 4 23.54 -24.18 35.39
N ASN A 5 24.19 -23.34 34.60
CA ASN A 5 23.55 -22.31 33.77
C ASN A 5 23.36 -22.89 32.35
N ARG A 6 22.20 -23.48 32.09
CA ARG A 6 21.82 -23.89 30.72
C ARG A 6 21.22 -22.69 30.00
N HIS A 7 22.01 -22.08 29.11
CA HIS A 7 21.50 -21.19 28.08
C HIS A 7 20.46 -21.97 27.24
N ALA A 8 19.23 -21.46 27.15
CA ALA A 8 18.25 -21.95 26.21
C ALA A 8 18.77 -21.67 24.79
N ALA A 9 19.22 -22.72 24.11
CA ALA A 9 19.57 -22.65 22.70
C ALA A 9 18.28 -22.38 21.90
N ILE A 10 18.27 -21.26 21.17
CA ILE A 10 17.22 -20.97 20.19
C ILE A 10 17.40 -21.98 19.05
N GLU A 11 16.47 -22.93 18.92
CA GLU A 11 16.44 -23.82 17.76
C GLU A 11 16.04 -23.03 16.52
N LEU A 12 17.01 -22.80 15.65
CA LEU A 12 16.80 -22.19 14.34
C LEU A 12 16.13 -23.20 13.41
N SER A 13 15.19 -22.73 12.59
CA SER A 13 14.61 -23.57 11.51
C SER A 13 15.70 -24.09 10.57
N GLY A 14 15.46 -25.21 9.89
CA GLY A 14 16.45 -25.81 8.97
C GLY A 14 16.97 -24.84 7.89
N ALA A 15 16.11 -23.92 7.42
CA ALA A 15 16.50 -22.87 6.48
C ALA A 15 17.39 -21.79 7.13
N GLN A 16 17.09 -21.39 8.38
CA GLN A 16 17.88 -20.42 9.14
C GLN A 16 19.24 -20.99 9.56
N SER A 17 19.31 -22.28 9.92
CA SER A 17 20.58 -22.96 10.23
C SER A 17 21.48 -23.04 8.99
N THR A 18 20.91 -23.38 7.84
CA THR A 18 21.65 -23.45 6.55
C THR A 18 22.17 -22.07 6.12
N LEU A 19 21.37 -21.01 6.34
CA LEU A 19 21.80 -19.65 6.06
C LEU A 19 22.92 -19.20 7.01
N LEU A 20 22.77 -19.48 8.32
CA LEU A 20 23.76 -19.10 9.33
C LEU A 20 25.10 -19.85 9.13
N SER A 21 25.07 -21.14 8.78
CA SER A 21 26.26 -21.92 8.48
C SER A 21 27.02 -21.40 7.25
N ARG A 22 26.33 -20.88 6.23
CA ARG A 22 26.98 -20.22 5.07
C ARG A 22 27.63 -18.87 5.42
N TYR A 23 27.21 -18.23 6.51
CA TYR A 23 27.77 -16.96 7.00
C TYR A 23 28.85 -17.12 8.07
N GLN A 24 28.96 -18.30 8.70
CA GLN A 24 30.00 -18.62 9.67
C GLN A 24 31.42 -18.73 9.05
N GLU A 25 31.53 -18.73 7.73
CA GLU A 25 32.81 -18.63 7.01
C GLU A 25 33.26 -17.18 6.76
N ILE A 26 32.44 -16.17 7.11
CA ILE A 26 32.85 -14.77 7.05
C ILE A 26 33.64 -14.43 8.32
N ALA A 27 34.96 -14.47 8.21
CA ALA A 27 35.89 -14.19 9.30
C ALA A 27 35.90 -12.72 9.77
N ASN A 28 35.23 -11.82 9.05
CA ASN A 28 35.20 -10.39 9.34
C ASN A 28 33.90 -9.96 10.05
N GLU A 29 34.02 -9.50 11.29
CA GLU A 29 32.91 -8.99 12.10
C GLU A 29 32.22 -7.76 11.46
N GLU A 30 32.93 -6.98 10.64
CA GLU A 30 32.34 -5.83 9.94
C GLU A 30 31.39 -6.27 8.82
N ASP A 31 31.72 -7.35 8.11
CA ASP A 31 30.87 -7.91 7.05
C ASP A 31 29.64 -8.62 7.64
N LYS A 32 29.77 -9.25 8.82
CA LYS A 32 28.61 -9.73 9.58
C LYS A 32 27.70 -8.58 10.01
N ARG A 33 28.27 -7.47 10.47
CA ARG A 33 27.50 -6.29 10.88
C ARG A 33 26.75 -5.66 9.72
N ARG A 34 27.40 -5.53 8.55
CA ARG A 34 26.76 -5.10 7.30
C ARG A 34 25.69 -6.07 6.82
N ALA A 35 25.92 -7.38 6.93
CA ALA A 35 24.91 -8.38 6.58
C ALA A 35 23.69 -8.30 7.51
N ILE A 36 23.89 -8.11 8.81
CA ILE A 36 22.80 -7.89 9.79
C ILE A 36 22.07 -6.57 9.50
N GLU A 37 22.79 -5.51 9.15
CA GLU A 37 22.22 -4.20 8.78
C GLU A 37 21.36 -4.30 7.50
N VAL A 38 21.87 -4.99 6.46
CA VAL A 38 21.15 -5.30 5.22
C VAL A 38 19.94 -6.21 5.47
N LEU A 39 20.02 -7.15 6.42
CA LEU A 39 18.90 -8.01 6.83
C LEU A 39 17.89 -7.29 7.73
N SER A 40 18.27 -6.16 8.34
CA SER A 40 17.39 -5.32 9.15
C SER A 40 16.71 -4.18 8.37
N SER A 41 17.13 -3.92 7.12
CA SER A 41 16.51 -2.95 6.19
C SER A 41 15.41 -3.54 5.31
N VAL A 42 14.99 -4.77 5.60
CA VAL A 42 14.33 -5.74 4.72
C VAL A 42 12.89 -5.42 4.30
N ASP A 43 12.26 -4.36 4.81
CA ASP A 43 10.84 -4.11 4.51
C ASP A 43 10.60 -3.47 3.12
N TRP A 44 11.64 -2.95 2.46
CA TRP A 44 11.57 -2.43 1.08
C TRP A 44 12.78 -2.80 0.21
N ASP A 45 13.97 -2.91 0.81
CA ASP A 45 15.18 -3.30 0.07
C ASP A 45 15.22 -4.80 -0.25
N LEU A 46 14.39 -5.65 0.36
CA LEU A 46 14.38 -7.09 0.04
C LEU A 46 13.77 -7.35 -1.34
N GLN A 47 12.70 -6.65 -1.71
CA GLN A 47 12.15 -6.74 -3.08
C GLN A 47 13.17 -6.27 -4.12
N ARG A 48 13.99 -5.27 -3.77
CA ARG A 48 15.10 -4.78 -4.58
C ARG A 48 16.31 -5.73 -4.60
N ALA A 49 16.64 -6.38 -3.49
CA ALA A 49 17.79 -7.28 -3.35
C ALA A 49 17.53 -8.67 -3.94
N ILE A 50 16.28 -9.15 -3.89
CA ILE A 50 15.86 -10.41 -4.52
C ILE A 50 15.90 -10.29 -6.04
N GLU A 51 15.39 -9.19 -6.62
CA GLU A 51 15.41 -8.98 -8.07
C GLU A 51 16.83 -8.75 -8.62
N ILE A 52 17.75 -8.19 -7.83
CA ILE A 52 19.18 -8.12 -8.16
C ILE A 52 19.82 -9.51 -8.20
N ARG A 53 19.41 -10.44 -7.32
CA ARG A 53 20.00 -11.79 -7.22
C ARG A 53 19.49 -12.76 -8.30
N LEU A 54 18.26 -12.56 -8.78
CA LEU A 54 17.70 -13.30 -9.93
C LEU A 54 18.32 -12.89 -11.29
N ALA A 55 19.07 -11.78 -11.33
CA ALA A 55 19.72 -11.27 -12.54
C ALA A 55 21.17 -11.78 -12.74
N GLY A 56 21.64 -12.70 -11.89
CA GLY A 56 23.05 -13.04 -11.76
C GLY A 56 23.42 -14.51 -11.93
N ASP A 57 22.60 -15.34 -12.59
CA ASP A 57 23.05 -16.69 -12.98
C ASP A 57 22.46 -17.12 -14.33
N SER A 58 23.17 -16.74 -15.38
CA SER A 58 23.17 -17.48 -16.65
C SER A 58 24.59 -17.39 -17.20
N THR A 59 25.49 -18.15 -16.59
CA THR A 59 26.72 -18.57 -17.28
C THR A 59 26.33 -19.72 -18.19
N GLU A 60 26.17 -19.42 -19.48
CA GLU A 60 26.40 -20.43 -20.52
C GLU A 60 27.40 -19.87 -21.52
N ASP A 61 28.43 -20.67 -21.72
CA ASP A 61 29.64 -20.44 -22.46
C ASP A 61 29.44 -20.38 -23.99
N ASP A 62 30.40 -19.68 -24.62
CA ASP A 62 30.96 -19.87 -25.96
C ASP A 62 30.18 -20.67 -27.03
N HIS A 63 29.90 -20.00 -28.16
CA HIS A 63 30.78 -20.14 -29.33
C HIS A 63 30.45 -19.11 -30.43
N SER A 64 31.50 -18.40 -30.82
CA SER A 64 31.64 -17.57 -32.02
C SER A 64 31.49 -18.35 -33.32
N ALA A 65 30.73 -17.83 -34.29
CA ALA A 65 31.04 -17.97 -35.71
C ALA A 65 30.46 -16.79 -36.52
N GLU A 66 31.38 -16.09 -37.19
CA GLU A 66 31.17 -15.01 -38.15
C GLU A 66 30.55 -15.48 -39.48
N TYR A 67 30.33 -14.49 -40.36
CA TYR A 67 29.82 -14.46 -41.75
C TYR A 67 28.39 -13.92 -41.81
N GLY A 68 28.05 -12.82 -42.48
CA GLY A 68 28.75 -12.08 -43.52
C GLY A 68 27.75 -11.82 -44.67
N THR A 69 27.68 -10.57 -45.10
CA THR A 69 27.23 -10.06 -46.42
C THR A 69 25.74 -9.93 -46.79
N SER A 70 25.43 -8.67 -47.16
CA SER A 70 24.65 -8.17 -48.32
C SER A 70 23.12 -8.28 -48.39
N ALA A 71 22.51 -7.08 -48.49
CA ALA A 71 21.19 -6.76 -49.06
C ALA A 71 21.09 -7.16 -50.57
N PRO A 72 19.94 -7.12 -51.31
CA PRO A 72 18.94 -6.04 -51.30
C PRO A 72 17.45 -6.44 -51.53
N ALA A 73 16.62 -5.40 -51.56
CA ALA A 73 15.18 -5.37 -51.77
C ALA A 73 14.65 -6.12 -53.01
N HIS A 74 13.44 -6.68 -52.90
CA HIS A 74 12.48 -6.72 -54.01
C HIS A 74 11.02 -6.65 -53.53
N ASP A 75 10.31 -5.78 -54.22
CA ASP A 75 8.89 -5.48 -54.24
C ASP A 75 8.09 -6.61 -54.91
N VAL A 76 7.00 -7.08 -54.27
CA VAL A 76 5.87 -7.77 -54.94
C VAL A 76 4.58 -7.43 -54.19
N GLY A 77 3.68 -6.75 -54.89
CA GLY A 77 2.36 -6.41 -54.38
C GLY A 77 1.34 -7.55 -54.39
N ARG A 78 0.27 -7.30 -53.62
CA ARG A 78 -1.14 -7.68 -53.87
C ARG A 78 -1.53 -9.16 -53.67
N MET A 79 -2.26 -9.47 -52.58
CA MET A 79 -3.66 -9.99 -52.59
C MET A 79 -4.16 -10.49 -51.22
N MET A 80 -5.47 -10.30 -51.02
CA MET A 80 -6.41 -10.95 -50.06
C MET A 80 -6.41 -10.40 -48.62
N GLN A 81 -7.37 -9.54 -48.24
CA GLN A 81 -8.73 -9.87 -47.82
C GLN A 81 -8.81 -11.06 -46.85
N SER A 82 -8.79 -10.78 -45.54
CA SER A 82 -9.69 -11.43 -44.60
C SER A 82 -9.91 -10.50 -43.41
N GLY A 83 -11.17 -10.15 -43.17
CA GLY A 83 -11.58 -9.35 -42.03
C GLY A 83 -11.66 -10.22 -40.79
N HIS A 84 -11.06 -9.74 -39.71
CA HIS A 84 -11.50 -10.00 -38.35
C HIS A 84 -11.78 -8.63 -37.74
N VAL A 85 -13.06 -8.30 -37.61
CA VAL A 85 -13.51 -7.15 -36.83
C VAL A 85 -13.99 -7.74 -35.52
N ASP A 86 -13.23 -7.49 -34.46
CA ASP A 86 -13.60 -7.82 -33.09
C ASP A 86 -14.97 -7.21 -32.76
N ALA A 87 -15.87 -8.04 -32.25
CA ALA A 87 -17.21 -7.62 -31.85
C ALA A 87 -17.13 -6.85 -30.53
N CYS A 88 -17.23 -5.53 -30.60
CA CYS A 88 -17.52 -4.70 -29.42
C CYS A 88 -18.97 -4.96 -28.97
N VAL A 89 -19.15 -5.48 -27.77
CA VAL A 89 -20.46 -5.55 -27.09
C VAL A 89 -20.64 -4.26 -26.30
N PHE A 90 -21.59 -3.43 -26.71
CA PHE A 90 -22.07 -2.30 -25.93
C PHE A 90 -23.27 -2.77 -25.08
N VAL A 91 -23.24 -2.44 -23.80
CA VAL A 91 -24.39 -2.56 -22.89
C VAL A 91 -24.76 -1.14 -22.51
N GLU A 92 -25.85 -0.63 -23.09
CA GLU A 92 -26.64 0.43 -22.47
C GLU A 92 -27.80 -0.25 -21.72
N ASP A 93 -28.22 0.38 -20.63
CA ASP A 93 -29.16 -0.14 -19.65
C ASP A 93 -30.32 -0.96 -20.28
N ASP A 94 -30.56 -2.14 -19.70
CA ASP A 94 -31.69 -3.05 -19.94
C ASP A 94 -31.69 -3.98 -21.18
N VAL A 95 -30.66 -3.99 -22.04
CA VAL A 95 -30.66 -4.84 -23.24
C VAL A 95 -29.36 -5.60 -23.47
N GLN A 96 -29.44 -6.93 -23.54
CA GLN A 96 -28.37 -7.77 -24.10
C GLN A 96 -28.58 -7.88 -25.62
N VAL A 97 -27.53 -7.58 -26.39
CA VAL A 97 -27.60 -7.59 -27.86
C VAL A 97 -26.89 -8.82 -28.40
N GLU A 98 -27.63 -9.69 -29.08
CA GLU A 98 -27.08 -10.88 -29.74
C GLU A 98 -27.07 -10.73 -31.27
N TRP A 99 -26.05 -11.31 -31.90
CA TRP A 99 -25.94 -11.43 -33.34
C TRP A 99 -26.65 -12.70 -33.81
N CYS A 100 -27.91 -12.59 -34.27
CA CYS A 100 -28.57 -13.69 -34.98
C CYS A 100 -28.21 -13.62 -36.48
N SER A 101 -27.67 -14.71 -37.03
CA SER A 101 -27.59 -14.88 -38.49
C SER A 101 -28.98 -15.28 -39.00
N VAL A 102 -29.63 -14.36 -39.72
CA VAL A 102 -30.95 -14.62 -40.32
C VAL A 102 -30.79 -15.18 -41.74
N GLN A 103 -29.70 -14.82 -42.45
CA GLN A 103 -29.25 -15.35 -43.75
C GLN A 103 -27.74 -15.07 -43.95
N PRO A 104 -27.05 -15.75 -44.89
CA PRO A 104 -25.66 -15.43 -45.22
C PRO A 104 -25.53 -13.96 -45.66
N GLY A 105 -24.73 -13.17 -44.94
CA GLY A 105 -24.43 -11.78 -45.29
C GLY A 105 -25.32 -10.70 -44.65
N VAL A 106 -26.39 -11.06 -43.91
CA VAL A 106 -27.24 -10.08 -43.21
C VAL A 106 -27.17 -10.33 -41.70
N ARG A 107 -26.50 -9.43 -40.98
CA ARG A 107 -26.49 -9.40 -39.51
C ARG A 107 -27.49 -8.36 -39.01
N ARG A 108 -28.44 -8.79 -38.17
CA ARG A 108 -29.42 -7.89 -37.52
C ARG A 108 -29.19 -7.93 -36.01
N LEU A 109 -29.07 -6.76 -35.39
CA LEU A 109 -29.02 -6.63 -33.94
C LEU A 109 -30.41 -7.00 -33.39
N ARG A 110 -30.48 -8.02 -32.54
CA ARG A 110 -31.70 -8.35 -31.81
C ARG A 110 -31.48 -8.03 -30.35
N ALA A 111 -32.27 -7.09 -29.84
CA ALA A 111 -32.44 -6.88 -28.41
C ALA A 111 -33.14 -8.11 -27.83
N VAL A 112 -32.45 -8.86 -26.98
CA VAL A 112 -33.06 -9.95 -26.21
C VAL A 112 -33.32 -9.40 -24.81
N PRO A 113 -34.59 -9.30 -24.36
CA PRO A 113 -34.88 -8.90 -23.00
C PRO A 113 -34.29 -9.95 -22.06
N MET A 114 -33.49 -9.51 -21.08
CA MET A 114 -33.05 -10.40 -20.02
C MET A 114 -34.28 -10.99 -19.33
N THR A 115 -34.28 -12.29 -19.11
CA THR A 115 -35.35 -12.96 -18.36
C THR A 115 -35.37 -12.42 -16.92
N SER A 116 -36.55 -12.18 -16.36
CA SER A 116 -36.76 -11.69 -14.98
C SER A 116 -35.90 -12.43 -13.93
N SER A 117 -35.67 -13.73 -14.12
CA SER A 117 -34.81 -14.57 -13.27
C SER A 117 -33.33 -14.19 -13.30
N LEU A 118 -32.77 -13.88 -14.47
CA LEU A 118 -31.36 -13.47 -14.61
C LEU A 118 -31.13 -12.10 -13.97
N TRP A 119 -32.08 -11.19 -14.15
CA TRP A 119 -32.07 -9.86 -13.56
C TRP A 119 -32.13 -9.91 -12.03
N CYS A 120 -33.02 -10.75 -11.49
CA CYS A 120 -33.12 -10.97 -10.04
C CYS A 120 -31.80 -11.53 -9.47
N PHE A 121 -31.21 -12.51 -10.14
CA PHE A 121 -29.93 -13.11 -9.73
C PHE A 121 -28.76 -12.12 -9.77
N GLN A 122 -28.64 -11.31 -10.83
CA GLN A 122 -27.60 -10.27 -10.94
C GLN A 122 -27.75 -9.20 -9.84
N LYS A 123 -28.98 -8.84 -9.51
CA LYS A 123 -29.26 -7.87 -8.45
C LYS A 123 -28.89 -8.41 -7.06
N GLU A 124 -29.28 -9.64 -6.76
CA GLU A 124 -28.97 -10.31 -5.48
C GLU A 124 -27.46 -10.49 -5.28
N THR A 125 -26.73 -10.89 -6.33
CA THR A 125 -25.28 -11.04 -6.28
C THR A 125 -24.56 -9.70 -6.10
N MET A 126 -25.01 -8.64 -6.77
CA MET A 126 -24.48 -7.28 -6.55
C MET A 126 -24.73 -6.83 -5.10
N GLU A 127 -25.95 -6.96 -4.60
CA GLU A 127 -26.31 -6.55 -3.23
C GLU A 127 -25.51 -7.32 -2.17
N ALA A 128 -25.26 -8.62 -2.37
CA ALA A 128 -24.39 -9.40 -1.50
C ALA A 128 -22.94 -8.89 -1.52
N SER A 129 -22.40 -8.58 -2.71
CA SER A 129 -21.04 -8.02 -2.84
C SER A 129 -20.91 -6.62 -2.24
N ASP A 130 -21.94 -5.78 -2.37
CA ASP A 130 -22.01 -4.44 -1.79
C ASP A 130 -22.03 -4.51 -0.25
N LYS A 131 -22.79 -5.45 0.32
CA LYS A 131 -22.82 -5.69 1.77
C LYS A 131 -21.45 -6.10 2.32
N VAL A 132 -20.75 -7.01 1.63
CA VAL A 132 -19.41 -7.46 2.03
C VAL A 132 -18.39 -6.32 1.94
N LEU A 133 -18.42 -5.54 0.85
CA LEU A 133 -17.55 -4.37 0.71
C LEU A 133 -17.87 -3.31 1.77
N GLY A 134 -19.14 -3.02 2.03
CA GLY A 134 -19.58 -2.08 3.06
C GLY A 134 -19.08 -2.48 4.44
N HIS A 135 -19.26 -3.74 4.83
CA HIS A 135 -18.75 -4.26 6.10
C HIS A 135 -17.22 -4.18 6.19
N LEU A 136 -16.49 -4.49 5.10
CA LEU A 136 -15.03 -4.34 5.07
C LEU A 136 -14.61 -2.87 5.28
N CYS A 137 -15.31 -1.91 4.64
CA CYS A 137 -15.06 -0.48 4.82
C CYS A 137 -15.40 0.00 6.23
N GLU A 138 -16.40 -0.58 6.91
CA GLU A 138 -16.68 -0.29 8.33
C GLU A 138 -15.54 -0.77 9.25
N LEU A 139 -14.94 -1.92 8.95
CA LEU A 139 -13.81 -2.46 9.70
C LEU A 139 -12.46 -1.76 9.37
N LEU A 140 -12.37 -1.16 8.19
CA LEU A 140 -11.22 -0.42 7.65
C LEU A 140 -11.66 0.96 7.16
N PRO A 141 -12.08 1.86 8.06
CA PRO A 141 -12.68 3.13 7.67
C PRO A 141 -11.64 4.13 7.18
N GLU A 142 -12.08 5.05 6.33
CA GLU A 142 -11.25 6.18 5.84
C GLU A 142 -10.75 7.07 6.99
N THR A 143 -11.50 7.18 8.08
CA THR A 143 -11.09 7.90 9.29
C THR A 143 -9.83 7.31 9.94
N ASP A 144 -9.62 6.00 9.77
CA ASP A 144 -8.43 5.28 10.24
C ASP A 144 -7.33 5.24 9.17
N GLY A 145 -7.53 5.95 8.05
CA GLY A 145 -6.55 6.09 6.98
C GLY A 145 -6.49 4.91 6.04
N PHE A 146 -7.62 4.27 5.76
CA PHE A 146 -7.74 3.17 4.79
C PHE A 146 -8.62 3.53 3.60
N GLU A 147 -8.34 2.96 2.43
CA GLU A 147 -9.29 2.89 1.34
C GLU A 147 -9.38 1.46 0.80
N CYS A 148 -10.59 1.08 0.37
CA CYS A 148 -10.91 -0.25 -0.15
C CYS A 148 -11.46 -0.14 -1.58
N HIS A 149 -10.87 -0.87 -2.53
CA HIS A 149 -11.27 -0.82 -3.93
C HIS A 149 -11.50 -2.23 -4.49
N ARG A 150 -12.75 -2.54 -4.86
CA ARG A 150 -13.12 -3.87 -5.38
C ARG A 150 -12.78 -4.08 -6.85
N PHE A 151 -12.47 -5.32 -7.22
CA PHE A 151 -12.21 -5.76 -8.59
C PHE A 151 -12.50 -7.26 -8.75
N LYS A 152 -12.58 -7.73 -10.00
CA LYS A 152 -12.67 -9.16 -10.33
C LYS A 152 -11.27 -9.79 -10.39
N VAL A 153 -11.10 -10.97 -9.81
CA VAL A 153 -9.83 -11.73 -9.93
C VAL A 153 -9.42 -11.92 -11.40
N GLY A 154 -10.38 -12.17 -12.29
CA GLY A 154 -10.15 -12.30 -13.73
C GLY A 154 -9.55 -11.06 -14.37
N SER A 155 -9.98 -9.86 -13.94
CA SER A 155 -9.45 -8.58 -14.44
C SER A 155 -7.97 -8.41 -14.07
N TYR A 156 -7.56 -8.88 -12.88
CA TYR A 156 -6.15 -8.92 -12.49
C TYR A 156 -5.37 -10.00 -13.26
N ASN A 157 -5.89 -11.23 -13.32
CA ASN A 157 -5.22 -12.38 -13.97
C ASN A 157 -4.97 -12.13 -15.46
N ALA A 158 -5.82 -11.35 -16.13
CA ALA A 158 -5.66 -10.98 -17.54
C ALA A 158 -4.43 -10.07 -17.80
N LEU A 159 -3.87 -9.42 -16.79
CA LEU A 159 -2.77 -8.45 -16.93
C LEU A 159 -1.43 -8.92 -16.36
N VAL A 160 -1.40 -10.07 -15.70
CA VAL A 160 -0.19 -10.59 -15.07
C VAL A 160 0.27 -11.87 -15.77
N ALA A 161 1.56 -12.16 -15.67
CA ALA A 161 2.10 -13.43 -16.14
C ALA A 161 1.56 -14.60 -15.30
N SER A 162 1.58 -15.80 -15.88
CA SER A 162 0.98 -17.01 -15.31
C SER A 162 1.40 -17.32 -13.88
N GLU A 163 2.65 -17.02 -13.52
CA GLU A 163 3.22 -17.24 -12.21
C GLU A 163 2.67 -16.31 -11.12
N PHE A 164 2.03 -15.21 -11.51
CA PHE A 164 1.39 -14.25 -10.61
C PHE A 164 -0.13 -14.36 -10.60
N GLN A 165 -0.71 -15.27 -11.39
CA GLN A 165 -2.16 -15.46 -11.44
C GLN A 165 -2.68 -16.04 -10.12
N LEU A 166 -3.78 -15.48 -9.65
CA LEU A 166 -4.49 -15.97 -8.46
C LEU A 166 -5.38 -17.14 -8.86
N ALA A 167 -5.25 -18.26 -8.17
CA ALA A 167 -6.00 -19.49 -8.44
C ALA A 167 -7.44 -19.43 -7.89
N TYR A 168 -8.25 -18.51 -8.42
CA TYR A 168 -9.68 -18.37 -8.16
C TYR A 168 -10.44 -18.15 -9.47
N GLU A 169 -11.76 -18.36 -9.45
CA GLU A 169 -12.62 -18.09 -10.59
C GLU A 169 -12.58 -16.61 -11.00
N ALA A 170 -12.76 -16.35 -12.29
CA ALA A 170 -12.57 -15.02 -12.87
C ALA A 170 -13.50 -13.94 -12.29
N ASP A 171 -14.69 -14.34 -11.85
CA ASP A 171 -15.71 -13.46 -11.29
C ASP A 171 -15.63 -13.32 -9.76
N VAL A 172 -14.70 -13.99 -9.09
CA VAL A 172 -14.50 -13.85 -7.64
C VAL A 172 -14.14 -12.42 -7.28
N MET A 173 -14.80 -11.91 -6.24
CA MET A 173 -14.55 -10.58 -5.70
C MET A 173 -13.21 -10.55 -4.96
N ALA A 174 -12.38 -9.58 -5.32
CA ALA A 174 -11.22 -9.17 -4.56
C ALA A 174 -11.30 -7.67 -4.23
N VAL A 175 -10.66 -7.25 -3.15
CA VAL A 175 -10.59 -5.86 -2.70
C VAL A 175 -9.15 -5.52 -2.36
N VAL A 176 -8.57 -4.55 -3.08
CA VAL A 176 -7.25 -4.01 -2.71
C VAL A 176 -7.44 -2.96 -1.62
N VAL A 177 -6.58 -3.02 -0.61
CA VAL A 177 -6.57 -2.11 0.53
C VAL A 177 -5.28 -1.31 0.49
N LEU A 178 -5.41 0.00 0.64
CA LEU A 178 -4.29 0.92 0.77
C LEU A 178 -4.43 1.76 2.05
N ASN A 179 -3.31 2.26 2.54
CA ASN A 179 -3.30 3.27 3.60
C ASN A 179 -3.04 4.66 3.02
N THR A 180 -3.71 5.66 3.58
CA THR A 180 -3.64 7.08 3.19
C THR A 180 -2.62 7.83 4.07
N PRO A 181 -2.40 9.14 3.85
CA PRO A 181 -1.53 9.95 4.70
C PRO A 181 -1.89 9.92 6.19
N SER A 182 -3.17 9.98 6.54
CA SER A 182 -3.61 10.06 7.95
C SER A 182 -3.24 8.82 8.78
N PHE A 183 -3.02 7.68 8.13
CA PHE A 183 -2.79 6.40 8.79
C PHE A 183 -1.70 6.41 9.87
N LEU A 184 -0.53 7.02 9.61
CA LEU A 184 0.62 6.91 10.52
C LEU A 184 0.33 7.56 11.87
N GLU A 185 -0.19 8.79 11.85
CA GLU A 185 -0.34 9.61 13.04
C GLU A 185 -1.70 9.44 13.73
N THR A 186 -2.75 9.09 12.96
CA THR A 186 -4.09 8.87 13.50
C THR A 186 -4.28 7.44 14.00
N THR A 187 -3.72 6.44 13.32
CA THR A 187 -4.06 5.04 13.58
C THR A 187 -2.87 4.28 14.15
N PHE A 188 -1.77 4.24 13.40
CA PHE A 188 -0.61 3.45 13.77
C PHE A 188 0.02 3.93 15.08
N LYS A 189 0.15 5.25 15.26
CA LYS A 189 0.63 5.86 16.50
C LYS A 189 -0.16 5.41 17.72
N HIS A 190 -1.49 5.50 17.67
CA HIS A 190 -2.34 5.13 18.80
C HIS A 190 -2.28 3.63 19.09
N TRP A 191 -2.25 2.80 18.06
CA TRP A 191 -2.03 1.37 18.23
C TRP A 191 -0.68 1.08 18.88
N LEU A 192 0.41 1.67 18.38
CA LEU A 192 1.76 1.40 18.89
C LEU A 192 1.93 1.90 20.33
N GLN A 193 1.26 3.00 20.69
CA GLN A 193 1.19 3.48 22.07
C GLN A 193 0.41 2.51 22.97
N SER A 194 -0.70 1.94 22.50
CA SER A 194 -1.50 0.98 23.27
C SER A 194 -0.82 -0.39 23.45
N GLN A 195 0.17 -0.71 22.63
CA GLN A 195 0.98 -1.93 22.82
C GLN A 195 1.91 -1.84 24.03
N ARG A 196 2.19 -0.63 24.54
CA ARG A 196 3.10 -0.44 25.67
C ARG A 196 2.38 -0.67 27.00
N GLY A 197 2.94 -1.54 27.83
CA GLY A 197 2.45 -1.73 29.21
C GLY A 197 2.66 -0.48 30.07
N GLU A 198 1.85 -0.31 31.12
CA GLU A 198 1.84 0.88 32.00
C GLU A 198 3.23 1.22 32.59
N HIS A 199 4.04 0.20 32.87
CA HIS A 199 5.39 0.33 33.42
C HIS A 199 6.48 -0.21 32.48
N GLU A 200 6.13 -0.56 31.25
CA GLU A 200 7.08 -1.13 30.28
C GLU A 200 8.04 -0.04 29.79
N ALA A 201 9.34 -0.34 29.77
CA ALA A 201 10.33 0.59 29.21
C ALA A 201 10.23 0.62 27.68
N LEU A 202 10.57 1.75 27.04
CA LEU A 202 10.54 1.84 25.57
C LEU A 202 11.46 0.78 24.92
N ASN A 203 12.59 0.45 25.54
CA ASN A 203 13.51 -0.58 25.04
C ASN A 203 12.88 -1.99 25.02
N GLU A 204 11.94 -2.30 25.92
CA GLU A 204 11.22 -3.58 25.94
C GLU A 204 10.21 -3.64 24.78
N LEU A 205 9.52 -2.53 24.52
CA LEU A 205 8.64 -2.38 23.35
C LEU A 205 9.44 -2.53 22.03
N ILE A 206 10.61 -1.89 21.95
CA ILE A 206 11.54 -2.01 20.81
C ILE A 206 11.99 -3.46 20.65
N ALA A 207 12.39 -4.15 21.73
CA ALA A 207 12.83 -5.53 21.67
C ALA A 207 11.71 -6.49 21.17
N ARG A 208 10.45 -6.19 21.51
CA ARG A 208 9.29 -6.99 21.09
C ARG A 208 8.94 -6.84 19.62
N PHE A 209 8.98 -5.62 19.07
CA PHE A 209 8.58 -5.37 17.68
C PHE A 209 9.76 -5.28 16.70
N GLY A 210 10.97 -5.03 17.19
CA GLY A 210 12.17 -4.90 16.38
C GLY A 210 12.01 -3.85 15.27
N ALA A 211 12.45 -4.21 14.07
CA ALA A 211 12.41 -3.38 12.88
C ALA A 211 10.99 -3.19 12.29
N ASN A 212 10.03 -4.04 12.64
CA ASN A 212 8.80 -4.23 11.84
C ASN A 212 7.49 -4.01 12.63
N PRO A 213 7.34 -2.92 13.42
CA PRO A 213 6.08 -2.66 14.13
C PRO A 213 4.89 -2.44 13.17
N LEU A 214 5.13 -1.90 11.96
CA LEU A 214 4.10 -1.74 10.93
C LEU A 214 3.58 -3.08 10.42
N GLN A 215 4.48 -4.03 10.15
CA GLN A 215 4.11 -5.37 9.72
C GLN A 215 3.25 -6.05 10.79
N ALA A 216 3.67 -5.96 12.06
CA ALA A 216 2.92 -6.49 13.20
C ALA A 216 1.51 -5.87 13.31
N TYR A 217 1.39 -4.56 13.08
CA TYR A 217 0.10 -3.88 13.02
C TYR A 217 -0.81 -4.49 11.94
N PHE A 218 -0.34 -4.59 10.70
CA PHE A 218 -1.19 -5.07 9.59
C PHE A 218 -1.57 -6.55 9.76
N ILE A 219 -0.63 -7.40 10.19
CA ILE A 219 -0.93 -8.81 10.51
C ILE A 219 -2.03 -8.89 11.57
N GLY A 220 -1.90 -8.13 12.66
CA GLY A 220 -2.89 -8.12 13.74
C GLY A 220 -4.25 -7.57 13.28
N LYS A 221 -4.25 -6.40 12.64
CA LYS A 221 -5.47 -5.71 12.18
C LYS A 221 -6.21 -6.55 11.13
N PHE A 222 -5.54 -7.03 10.09
CA PHE A 222 -6.20 -7.81 9.04
C PHE A 222 -6.59 -9.22 9.52
N GLY A 223 -5.82 -9.82 10.43
CA GLY A 223 -6.22 -11.04 11.11
C GLY A 223 -7.50 -10.87 11.95
N GLN A 224 -7.69 -9.70 12.58
CA GLN A 224 -8.93 -9.36 13.28
C GLN A 224 -10.10 -9.11 12.31
N VAL A 225 -9.87 -8.36 11.24
CA VAL A 225 -10.87 -8.12 10.18
C VAL A 225 -11.43 -9.43 9.61
N ILE A 226 -10.57 -10.43 9.32
CA ILE A 226 -11.03 -11.74 8.84
C ILE A 226 -11.95 -12.44 9.86
N LYS A 227 -11.66 -12.31 11.16
CA LYS A 227 -12.51 -12.91 12.21
C LYS A 227 -13.87 -12.24 12.29
N ASP A 228 -13.91 -10.93 12.12
CA ASP A 228 -15.10 -10.08 12.25
C ASP A 228 -16.00 -10.17 11.01
N LEU A 229 -15.42 -10.46 9.83
CA LEU A 229 -16.17 -10.74 8.60
C LEU A 229 -16.94 -12.06 8.62
N ARG A 230 -16.72 -12.95 9.60
CA ARG A 230 -17.40 -14.25 9.64
C ARG A 230 -18.92 -14.08 9.75
N PRO A 231 -19.72 -14.88 9.02
CA PRO A 231 -19.34 -16.14 8.35
C PRO A 231 -18.78 -16.01 6.93
N VAL A 232 -18.58 -14.79 6.42
CA VAL A 232 -18.01 -14.59 5.07
C VAL A 232 -16.55 -15.04 5.06
N GLU A 233 -16.23 -15.99 4.18
CA GLU A 233 -14.85 -16.44 3.99
C GLU A 233 -14.03 -15.36 3.28
N ALA A 234 -12.94 -14.92 3.93
CA ALA A 234 -11.99 -13.97 3.38
C ALA A 234 -10.57 -14.51 3.52
N ARG A 235 -9.74 -14.27 2.50
CA ARG A 235 -8.30 -14.54 2.51
C ARG A 235 -7.55 -13.24 2.28
N VAL A 236 -6.46 -13.02 3.02
CA VAL A 236 -5.62 -11.83 2.88
C VAL A 236 -4.26 -12.21 2.33
N ILE A 237 -3.76 -11.41 1.39
CA ILE A 237 -2.37 -11.45 0.93
C ILE A 237 -1.80 -10.04 1.11
N HIS A 238 -0.74 -9.91 1.90
CA HIS A 238 -0.09 -8.65 2.22
C HIS A 238 0.89 -8.20 1.14
N ASP A 239 1.29 -6.92 1.18
CA ASP A 239 2.36 -6.36 0.35
C ASP A 239 3.71 -7.05 0.58
N PHE A 240 3.95 -7.55 1.78
CA PHE A 240 5.17 -8.28 2.17
C PHE A 240 5.05 -9.81 2.08
N ASP A 241 3.98 -10.35 1.49
CA ASP A 241 3.83 -11.80 1.33
C ASP A 241 4.53 -12.32 0.07
N PHE A 242 5.55 -13.16 0.25
CA PHE A 242 6.32 -13.79 -0.82
C PHE A 242 6.17 -15.31 -0.83
N ASN A 243 6.36 -15.90 -2.01
CA ASN A 243 6.56 -17.33 -2.20
C ASN A 243 7.97 -17.75 -1.75
N ASN A 244 8.21 -19.07 -1.65
CA ASN A 244 9.51 -19.62 -1.24
C ASN A 244 10.66 -19.26 -2.19
N ASN A 245 10.36 -18.98 -3.45
CA ASN A 245 11.30 -18.48 -4.47
C ASN A 245 11.44 -16.95 -4.45
N CYS A 246 10.96 -16.30 -3.39
CA CYS A 246 11.01 -14.86 -3.21
C CYS A 246 10.22 -14.06 -4.26
N THR A 247 9.29 -14.67 -5.00
CA THR A 247 8.35 -13.92 -5.84
C THR A 247 7.17 -13.41 -5.01
N PRO A 248 6.71 -12.16 -5.22
CA PRO A 248 5.50 -11.68 -4.56
C PRO A 248 4.31 -12.59 -4.84
N LYS A 249 3.47 -12.87 -3.83
CA LYS A 249 2.24 -13.65 -4.03
C LYS A 249 1.19 -12.91 -4.88
N VAL A 250 1.27 -11.59 -4.93
CA VAL A 250 0.36 -10.73 -5.70
C VAL A 250 1.05 -9.43 -6.09
N LEU A 251 0.74 -8.90 -7.27
CA LEU A 251 1.22 -7.60 -7.73
C LEU A 251 0.21 -6.50 -7.38
N LEU A 252 0.37 -5.88 -6.21
CA LEU A 252 -0.59 -4.87 -5.72
C LEU A 252 -0.70 -3.63 -6.60
N THR A 253 0.34 -3.27 -7.34
CA THR A 253 0.28 -2.18 -8.35
C THR A 253 -0.71 -2.52 -9.46
N THR A 254 -0.78 -3.77 -9.90
CA THR A 254 -1.78 -4.25 -10.85
C THR A 254 -3.15 -4.27 -10.21
N CYS A 255 -3.30 -4.75 -8.97
CA CYS A 255 -4.57 -4.72 -8.23
C CYS A 255 -5.14 -3.29 -8.15
N GLY A 256 -4.31 -2.32 -7.78
CA GLY A 256 -4.71 -0.91 -7.71
C GLY A 256 -5.08 -0.30 -9.06
N MET A 257 -4.43 -0.74 -10.14
CA MET A 257 -4.76 -0.28 -11.49
C MET A 257 -6.11 -0.85 -11.95
N VAL A 258 -6.33 -2.16 -11.79
CA VAL A 258 -7.57 -2.80 -12.25
C VAL A 258 -8.78 -2.43 -11.41
N SER A 259 -8.60 -2.15 -10.13
CA SER A 259 -9.69 -1.71 -9.25
C SER A 259 -10.06 -0.24 -9.41
N GLY A 260 -9.26 0.52 -10.17
CA GLY A 260 -9.43 1.96 -10.32
C GLY A 260 -8.86 2.82 -9.19
N ALA A 261 -8.12 2.23 -8.25
CA ALA A 261 -7.59 2.94 -7.10
C ALA A 261 -6.48 3.93 -7.49
N ALA A 262 -5.49 3.47 -8.28
CA ALA A 262 -4.35 4.29 -8.67
C ALA A 262 -3.84 3.89 -10.05
N TYR A 263 -3.49 4.88 -10.87
CA TYR A 263 -2.97 4.61 -12.21
C TYR A 263 -1.51 4.15 -12.10
N PHE A 264 -1.17 3.05 -12.76
CA PHE A 264 0.17 2.46 -12.73
C PHE A 264 0.96 2.84 -14.00
N TYR A 265 1.92 3.75 -13.82
CA TYR A 265 2.87 4.16 -14.86
C TYR A 265 3.99 3.13 -14.95
N ARG A 266 4.09 2.49 -16.12
CA ARG A 266 5.13 1.50 -16.41
C ARG A 266 6.34 2.18 -17.05
N PRO A 267 7.57 1.72 -16.78
CA PRO A 267 8.73 2.09 -17.58
C PRO A 267 8.50 1.73 -19.05
N LEU A 268 9.02 2.55 -19.96
CA LEU A 268 9.04 2.26 -21.38
C LEU A 268 9.93 1.04 -21.66
N GLU A 269 9.51 0.17 -22.58
CA GLU A 269 10.22 -1.07 -22.90
C GLU A 269 11.70 -0.85 -23.28
N SER A 270 11.99 0.23 -24.01
CA SER A 270 13.34 0.63 -24.42
C SER A 270 14.23 1.18 -23.27
N GLY A 271 13.68 1.37 -22.07
CA GLY A 271 14.36 1.92 -20.89
C GLY A 271 14.23 1.04 -19.63
N ASN A 272 13.87 -0.23 -19.80
CA ASN A 272 13.58 -1.16 -18.70
C ASN A 272 14.77 -1.49 -17.79
N SER A 273 16.00 -1.18 -18.21
CA SER A 273 17.20 -1.33 -17.39
C SER A 273 18.17 -0.18 -17.60
N LYS A 274 18.66 0.40 -16.51
CA LYS A 274 19.79 1.36 -16.51
C LYS A 274 21.01 0.68 -15.91
N THR A 275 22.17 0.86 -16.53
CA THR A 275 23.43 0.43 -15.93
C THR A 275 23.81 1.40 -14.83
N ASP A 276 23.99 0.90 -13.61
CA ASP A 276 24.49 1.69 -12.49
C ASP A 276 25.94 2.11 -12.79
N PRO A 277 26.28 3.42 -12.71
CA PRO A 277 27.59 3.91 -13.14
C PRO A 277 28.73 3.51 -12.19
N VAL A 278 28.43 3.05 -10.97
CA VAL A 278 29.43 2.69 -9.94
C VAL A 278 29.66 1.18 -9.91
N THR A 279 28.57 0.42 -9.92
CA THR A 279 28.58 -1.05 -9.78
C THR A 279 28.56 -1.76 -11.13
N HIS A 280 28.31 -1.03 -12.23
CA HIS A 280 28.07 -1.57 -13.58
C HIS A 280 26.92 -2.60 -13.65
N ALA A 281 26.12 -2.73 -12.59
CA ALA A 281 24.99 -3.63 -12.54
C ALA A 281 23.82 -3.07 -13.36
N LYS A 282 23.11 -3.93 -14.09
CA LYS A 282 21.84 -3.57 -14.72
C LYS A 282 20.77 -3.43 -13.64
N LYS A 283 20.31 -2.22 -13.40
CA LYS A 283 19.21 -1.91 -12.50
C LYS A 283 17.92 -1.80 -13.32
N ARG A 284 16.95 -2.65 -13.02
CA ARG A 284 15.61 -2.56 -13.61
C ARG A 284 14.92 -1.27 -13.16
N CYS A 285 14.29 -0.56 -14.09
CA CYS A 285 13.40 0.54 -13.73
C CYS A 285 12.10 -0.05 -13.20
N MET A 286 11.66 0.42 -12.03
CA MET A 286 10.39 0.05 -11.43
C MET A 286 9.28 1.00 -11.90
N GLY A 287 8.07 0.48 -12.03
CA GLY A 287 6.88 1.29 -12.27
C GLY A 287 6.40 2.01 -11.01
N LEU A 288 5.55 3.00 -11.18
CA LEU A 288 5.03 3.86 -10.12
C LEU A 288 3.50 3.94 -10.22
N SER A 289 2.81 3.75 -9.10
CA SER A 289 1.37 4.04 -9.00
C SER A 289 1.16 5.43 -8.40
N LEU A 290 0.27 6.22 -9.00
CA LEU A 290 -0.18 7.49 -8.43
C LEU A 290 -1.68 7.47 -8.19
N HIS A 291 -2.06 7.75 -6.95
CA HIS A 291 -3.44 7.91 -6.52
C HIS A 291 -3.99 9.27 -6.98
N PRO A 292 -5.24 9.35 -7.47
CA PRO A 292 -5.81 10.62 -7.91
C PRO A 292 -5.89 11.68 -6.81
N LYS A 293 -6.04 11.27 -5.55
CA LYS A 293 -6.12 12.18 -4.39
C LYS A 293 -4.78 12.41 -3.69
N PHE A 294 -3.92 11.39 -3.64
CA PHE A 294 -2.71 11.40 -2.79
C PHE A 294 -1.41 11.43 -3.58
N GLY A 295 -1.44 11.40 -4.92
CA GLY A 295 -0.22 11.20 -5.70
C GLY A 295 0.47 9.90 -5.26
N GLY A 296 1.74 9.98 -4.87
CA GLY A 296 2.46 8.85 -4.27
C GLY A 296 2.41 8.81 -2.72
N HIS A 297 1.62 9.66 -2.06
CA HIS A 297 1.47 9.69 -0.60
C HIS A 297 0.48 8.64 -0.09
N PHE A 298 0.69 7.38 -0.48
CA PHE A 298 -0.10 6.23 -0.03
C PHE A 298 0.76 4.96 -0.10
N GLY A 299 0.27 3.86 0.47
CA GLY A 299 0.87 2.54 0.30
C GLY A 299 -0.19 1.47 0.15
N PHE A 300 -0.06 0.60 -0.86
CA PHE A 300 -0.85 -0.64 -0.90
C PHE A 300 -0.44 -1.55 0.26
N ARG A 301 -1.40 -2.22 0.89
CA ARG A 301 -1.16 -3.04 2.09
C ARG A 301 -1.57 -4.48 1.95
N ALA A 302 -2.69 -4.73 1.28
CA ALA A 302 -3.14 -6.09 1.07
C ALA A 302 -4.16 -6.17 -0.06
N VAL A 303 -4.44 -7.39 -0.48
CA VAL A 303 -5.67 -7.76 -1.16
C VAL A 303 -6.47 -8.72 -0.27
N PHE A 304 -7.75 -8.45 -0.11
CA PHE A 304 -8.73 -9.37 0.43
C PHE A 304 -9.41 -10.09 -0.73
N ILE A 305 -9.45 -11.41 -0.69
CA ILE A 305 -10.11 -12.27 -1.68
C ILE A 305 -11.28 -12.94 -0.98
N PHE A 306 -12.45 -12.95 -1.60
CA PHE A 306 -13.69 -13.51 -1.05
C PHE A 306 -14.14 -14.70 -1.91
N PRO A 307 -13.62 -15.92 -1.67
CA PRO A 307 -13.76 -17.03 -2.62
C PRO A 307 -15.19 -17.47 -2.92
N ARG A 308 -16.15 -17.09 -2.06
CA ARG A 308 -17.58 -17.41 -2.18
C ARG A 308 -18.45 -16.22 -2.62
N VAL A 309 -17.83 -15.08 -2.93
CA VAL A 309 -18.53 -13.87 -3.35
C VAL A 309 -18.15 -13.60 -4.80
N HIS A 310 -19.13 -13.72 -5.69
CA HIS A 310 -18.97 -13.54 -7.12
C HIS A 310 -19.58 -12.22 -7.55
N LEU A 311 -18.82 -11.44 -8.32
CA LEU A 311 -19.28 -10.19 -8.91
C LEU A 311 -20.06 -10.51 -10.19
N PRO A 312 -21.24 -9.90 -10.41
CA PRO A 312 -22.07 -10.22 -11.55
C PRO A 312 -21.39 -9.84 -12.88
N ALA A 313 -21.84 -10.45 -13.97
CA ALA A 313 -21.25 -10.25 -15.31
C ALA A 313 -21.22 -8.77 -15.74
N ASN A 314 -22.24 -8.00 -15.37
CA ASN A 314 -22.36 -6.57 -15.64
C ASN A 314 -21.50 -5.68 -14.72
N PHE A 315 -20.89 -6.21 -13.66
CA PHE A 315 -19.96 -5.44 -12.83
C PHE A 315 -18.77 -4.99 -13.68
N LYS A 316 -18.52 -3.68 -13.65
CA LYS A 316 -17.37 -3.02 -14.27
C LYS A 316 -16.58 -2.29 -13.19
N GLU A 317 -15.27 -2.52 -13.19
CA GLU A 317 -14.34 -1.77 -12.36
C GLU A 317 -14.32 -0.29 -12.74
N LYS A 318 -13.97 0.55 -11.76
CA LYS A 318 -13.69 1.96 -12.03
C LYS A 318 -12.38 2.06 -12.81
N THR A 319 -12.29 3.00 -13.73
CA THR A 319 -11.03 3.31 -14.42
C THR A 319 -10.16 4.19 -13.53
N ALA A 320 -8.91 3.78 -13.31
CA ALA A 320 -7.94 4.59 -12.57
C ALA A 320 -7.65 5.90 -13.33
N PRO A 321 -7.82 7.09 -12.72
CA PRO A 321 -7.55 8.34 -13.41
C PRO A 321 -6.05 8.54 -13.68
N MET A 322 -5.69 8.73 -14.96
CA MET A 322 -4.32 9.09 -15.35
C MET A 322 -4.07 10.58 -15.07
N ARG A 323 -3.29 10.88 -14.04
CA ARG A 323 -2.92 12.24 -13.62
C ARG A 323 -1.78 12.87 -14.44
N LEU A 324 -0.90 12.05 -15.01
CA LEU A 324 0.23 12.52 -15.82
C LEU A 324 -0.11 12.32 -17.30
N ASP A 325 -0.53 13.40 -17.93
CA ASP A 325 -1.08 13.45 -19.28
C ASP A 325 -0.03 13.45 -20.40
N THR A 326 1.23 13.76 -20.09
CA THR A 326 2.32 13.76 -21.09
C THR A 326 3.41 12.73 -20.80
N PRO A 327 4.05 12.14 -21.83
CA PRO A 327 5.16 11.21 -21.66
C PRO A 327 6.33 11.79 -20.85
N GLU A 328 6.57 13.10 -20.94
CA GLU A 328 7.64 13.80 -20.22
C GLU A 328 7.38 13.78 -18.71
N LYS A 329 6.14 14.10 -18.29
CA LYS A 329 5.74 14.04 -16.87
C LYS A 329 5.82 12.61 -16.33
N GLN A 330 5.40 11.63 -17.13
CA GLN A 330 5.48 10.21 -16.76
C GLN A 330 6.94 9.76 -16.59
N LYS A 331 7.82 10.14 -17.52
CA LYS A 331 9.26 9.87 -17.45
C LYS A 331 9.89 10.54 -16.23
N GLU A 332 9.60 11.81 -15.98
CA GLU A 332 10.10 12.54 -14.82
C GLU A 332 9.70 11.87 -13.50
N ALA A 333 8.42 11.51 -13.35
CA ALA A 333 7.93 10.83 -12.16
C ALA A 333 8.63 9.48 -11.93
N LEU A 334 8.81 8.70 -13.00
CA LEU A 334 9.55 7.43 -12.94
C LEU A 334 11.04 7.63 -12.63
N ASP A 335 11.68 8.67 -13.15
CA ASP A 335 13.07 9.01 -12.85
C ASP A 335 13.25 9.45 -11.40
N LEU A 336 12.33 10.27 -10.86
CA LEU A 336 12.30 10.63 -9.45
C LEU A 336 12.11 9.41 -8.57
N PHE A 337 11.18 8.51 -8.91
CA PHE A 337 10.94 7.30 -8.13
C PHE A 337 12.16 6.37 -8.15
N ASN A 338 12.77 6.13 -9.30
CA ASN A 338 13.85 5.15 -9.41
C ASN A 338 15.19 5.65 -8.86
N ASN A 339 15.45 6.95 -8.90
CA ASN A 339 16.75 7.53 -8.55
C ASN A 339 16.73 8.36 -7.26
N CYS A 340 15.58 8.92 -6.89
CA CYS A 340 15.45 9.91 -5.84
C CYS A 340 14.39 9.56 -4.78
N TRP A 341 13.89 8.32 -4.72
CA TRP A 341 12.75 7.95 -3.85
C TRP A 341 12.86 8.39 -2.38
N LYS A 342 14.08 8.44 -1.83
CA LYS A 342 14.33 8.83 -0.43
C LYS A 342 13.94 10.28 -0.12
N ASP A 343 13.99 11.17 -1.12
CA ASP A 343 13.59 12.57 -0.94
C ASP A 343 12.08 12.79 -1.02
N GLY A 344 11.32 11.76 -1.44
CA GLY A 344 9.86 11.76 -1.49
C GLY A 344 9.24 12.60 -2.60
N ARG A 345 10.00 13.33 -3.44
CA ARG A 345 9.43 14.26 -4.44
C ARG A 345 8.56 13.60 -5.49
N PHE A 346 8.83 12.34 -5.84
CA PHE A 346 7.99 11.58 -6.77
C PHE A 346 6.52 11.47 -6.30
N ARG A 347 6.27 11.62 -4.99
CA ARG A 347 4.93 11.54 -4.41
C ARG A 347 4.06 12.74 -4.74
N ASP A 348 4.68 13.87 -5.08
CA ASP A 348 3.97 15.11 -5.46
C ASP A 348 3.61 15.16 -6.95
N CYS A 349 4.04 14.18 -7.74
CA CYS A 349 3.60 14.04 -9.12
C CYS A 349 2.08 13.83 -9.18
N GLY A 350 1.38 14.64 -9.97
CA GLY A 350 -0.08 14.58 -10.13
C GLY A 350 -0.88 15.41 -9.13
N ASP A 351 -0.24 16.39 -8.47
CA ASP A 351 -0.86 17.43 -7.63
C ASP A 351 -1.73 16.87 -6.50
N PRO A 352 -1.13 16.17 -5.52
CA PRO A 352 -1.88 15.54 -4.43
C PRO A 352 -2.61 16.57 -3.55
N LEU A 353 -3.83 16.23 -3.16
CA LEU A 353 -4.67 17.01 -2.25
C LEU A 353 -4.24 16.83 -0.79
N GLU A 354 -3.80 15.63 -0.44
CA GLU A 354 -3.29 15.30 0.89
C GLU A 354 -1.91 14.63 0.77
N ARG A 355 -1.02 14.98 1.68
CA ARG A 355 0.39 14.58 1.67
C ARG A 355 0.78 13.94 2.99
N TYR A 356 1.80 13.10 2.96
CA TYR A 356 2.47 12.65 4.17
C TYR A 356 3.02 13.85 4.96
N SER A 357 2.93 13.78 6.29
CA SER A 357 3.59 14.76 7.16
C SER A 357 5.12 14.69 6.99
N GLU A 358 5.84 15.74 7.40
CA GLU A 358 7.31 15.71 7.43
C GLU A 358 7.82 14.54 8.28
N LEU A 359 7.16 14.27 9.41
CA LEU A 359 7.48 13.13 10.26
C LEU A 359 7.29 11.81 9.51
N GLN A 360 6.18 11.65 8.79
CA GLN A 360 5.88 10.43 8.04
C GLN A 360 6.85 10.21 6.87
N LEU A 361 7.20 11.25 6.12
CA LEU A 361 8.24 11.18 5.07
C LEU A 361 9.59 10.79 5.67
N LYS A 362 9.97 11.41 6.79
CA LYS A 362 11.21 11.07 7.51
C LYS A 362 11.18 9.64 8.04
N TYR A 363 10.04 9.20 8.58
CA TYR A 363 9.84 7.85 9.10
C TYR A 363 10.08 6.79 8.02
N PHE A 364 9.47 6.94 6.84
CA PHE A 364 9.63 5.96 5.75
C PHE A 364 10.98 6.03 5.03
N SER A 365 11.66 7.17 5.04
CA SER A 365 13.02 7.31 4.48
C SER A 365 14.12 6.88 5.45
N THR A 366 13.80 6.69 6.74
CA THR A 366 14.74 6.25 7.78
C THR A 366 14.80 4.72 7.87
N PRO A 367 16.00 4.12 8.05
CA PRO A 367 16.15 2.68 8.24
C PRO A 367 15.26 2.12 9.36
N PRO A 368 14.70 0.91 9.23
CA PRO A 368 13.66 0.40 10.13
C PRO A 368 13.96 0.49 11.63
N MET A 369 15.17 0.13 12.06
CA MET A 369 15.56 0.20 13.48
C MET A 369 15.70 1.63 13.99
N ASP A 370 16.17 2.56 13.16
CA ASP A 370 16.40 3.95 13.54
C ASP A 370 15.09 4.74 13.65
N ARG A 371 14.00 4.23 13.07
CA ARG A 371 12.66 4.83 13.17
C ARG A 371 12.20 5.02 14.61
N TRP A 372 12.59 4.14 15.52
CA TRP A 372 12.23 4.25 16.95
C TRP A 372 12.71 5.54 17.59
N GLN A 373 13.87 6.04 17.20
CA GLN A 373 14.39 7.32 17.72
C GLN A 373 13.52 8.50 17.25
N LEU A 374 13.02 8.44 16.01
CA LEU A 374 12.13 9.47 15.47
C LEU A 374 10.80 9.56 16.23
N ILE A 375 10.25 8.41 16.62
CA ILE A 375 8.94 8.32 17.27
C ILE A 375 9.03 8.20 18.79
N ALA A 376 10.22 8.26 19.38
CA ALA A 376 10.40 8.17 20.84
C ALA A 376 9.57 9.23 21.60
N HIS A 377 9.42 10.41 21.01
CA HIS A 377 8.60 11.50 21.56
C HIS A 377 7.10 11.16 21.66
N TRP A 378 6.60 10.11 21.00
CA TRP A 378 5.25 9.60 21.21
C TRP A 378 5.05 9.03 22.62
N TYR A 379 6.12 8.68 23.33
CA TYR A 379 6.09 8.01 24.63
C TYR A 379 6.54 8.91 25.79
N THR A 380 7.03 10.10 25.50
CA THR A 380 7.34 11.11 26.50
C THR A 380 6.06 11.85 26.85
N VAL A 381 5.55 11.66 28.06
CA VAL A 381 4.33 12.33 28.52
C VAL A 381 4.51 13.85 28.47
N SER A 382 3.63 14.54 27.75
CA SER A 382 3.26 15.91 28.06
C SER A 382 2.76 15.96 29.52
N ALA A 383 3.62 16.44 30.42
CA ALA A 383 3.35 16.68 31.83
C ALA A 383 2.33 17.82 32.09
N LEU A 384 1.28 17.94 31.28
CA LEU A 384 0.31 19.05 31.34
C LEU A 384 -1.15 18.61 31.52
N LYS A 385 -1.41 17.35 31.89
CA LYS A 385 -2.77 16.91 32.29
C LYS A 385 -2.94 16.68 33.80
N SER A 386 -2.01 17.13 34.65
CA SER A 386 -2.14 17.04 36.12
C SER A 386 -2.04 18.40 36.85
N ILE A 387 -2.58 19.47 36.27
CA ILE A 387 -2.87 20.69 37.03
C ILE A 387 -4.34 21.04 36.85
N VAL A 388 -5.19 20.24 37.47
CA VAL A 388 -6.49 20.72 37.97
C VAL A 388 -6.36 20.66 39.49
N PRO A 389 -6.38 21.78 40.23
CA PRO A 389 -6.44 21.72 41.67
C PRO A 389 -7.83 21.20 42.05
N THR A 390 -7.88 20.01 42.62
CA THR A 390 -9.05 19.52 43.36
C THR A 390 -9.29 20.46 44.54
N ILE A 391 -10.19 21.42 44.40
CA ILE A 391 -10.76 22.11 45.56
C ILE A 391 -11.73 21.11 46.21
N ALA A 392 -11.30 20.57 47.35
CA ALA A 392 -12.11 19.72 48.19
C ALA A 392 -13.34 20.49 48.69
N THR A 393 -14.53 19.99 48.35
CA THR A 393 -15.78 20.32 49.02
C THR A 393 -15.79 19.66 50.41
N GLN A 394 -15.58 20.45 51.46
CA GLN A 394 -15.97 20.08 52.81
C GLN A 394 -16.85 21.17 53.42
N GLY A 395 -18.04 20.75 53.84
CA GLY A 395 -18.61 21.13 55.12
C GLY A 395 -19.28 22.48 55.24
N VAL A 396 -20.58 22.52 54.91
CA VAL A 396 -21.53 23.48 55.45
C VAL A 396 -21.61 23.33 56.97
N GLN A 397 -21.20 24.34 57.73
CA GLN A 397 -21.75 24.66 59.05
C GLN A 397 -21.90 26.18 59.20
N SER A 398 -22.94 26.55 59.93
CA SER A 398 -23.70 27.80 59.86
C SER A 398 -23.35 28.85 60.92
N ALA A 399 -23.33 30.12 60.48
CA ALA A 399 -23.73 31.38 61.16
C ALA A 399 -22.85 31.91 62.34
N PRO A 400 -22.92 33.22 62.72
CA PRO A 400 -23.84 34.28 62.28
C PRO A 400 -23.21 35.62 61.85
N LYS A 401 -24.11 36.50 61.40
CA LYS A 401 -23.98 37.85 60.84
C LYS A 401 -23.31 38.87 61.78
N GLU A 402 -22.58 39.82 61.20
CA GLU A 402 -22.53 41.20 61.70
C GLU A 402 -22.34 42.22 60.55
N HIS A 403 -23.00 43.37 60.74
CA HIS A 403 -23.13 44.50 59.82
C HIS A 403 -21.83 45.32 59.66
N VAL A 404 -21.67 46.05 58.55
CA VAL A 404 -21.64 47.54 58.48
C VAL A 404 -20.92 48.09 57.21
N GLN A 405 -21.68 48.95 56.51
CA GLN A 405 -21.35 50.12 55.67
C GLN A 405 -20.34 50.13 54.50
N ALA A 406 -20.94 50.33 53.33
CA ALA A 406 -20.64 51.27 52.25
C ALA A 406 -19.48 52.28 52.40
N GLN A 407 -18.72 52.44 51.31
CA GLN A 407 -18.41 53.75 50.75
C GLN A 407 -18.14 53.68 49.23
N ARG A 408 -18.85 54.54 48.49
CA ARG A 408 -18.66 54.89 47.08
C ARG A 408 -17.60 56.00 46.97
N GLN A 409 -16.64 55.85 46.06
CA GLN A 409 -16.04 56.89 45.19
C GLN A 409 -15.48 56.12 43.98
N GLY A 410 -15.74 56.36 42.69
CA GLY A 410 -16.12 57.58 41.99
C GLY A 410 -14.86 58.27 41.44
N PHE A 411 -14.49 58.02 40.17
CA PHE A 411 -14.18 59.02 39.12
C PHE A 411 -13.36 58.42 37.94
N TYR A 412 -13.93 58.60 36.73
CA TYR A 412 -13.35 59.00 35.43
C TYR A 412 -11.81 59.07 35.27
N SER A 413 -11.17 58.94 34.11
CA SER A 413 -11.49 58.65 32.70
C SER A 413 -10.19 58.96 31.91
N LEU A 414 -10.14 58.48 30.66
CA LEU A 414 -9.30 58.95 29.54
C LEU A 414 -7.81 58.59 29.50
N GLY A 415 -7.45 57.94 28.39
CA GLY A 415 -6.39 58.48 27.55
C GLY A 415 -5.41 57.51 26.92
N GLY A 416 -5.76 56.95 25.76
CA GLY A 416 -4.97 57.23 24.56
C GLY A 416 -3.77 56.33 24.20
N ARG A 417 -3.97 55.63 23.07
CA ARG A 417 -3.11 55.57 21.87
C ARG A 417 -1.85 54.67 21.83
N ARG A 418 -1.95 53.78 20.83
CA ARG A 418 -1.08 53.56 19.64
C ARG A 418 0.00 52.47 19.68
N SER A 419 -0.08 51.66 18.60
CA SER A 419 1.01 51.08 17.80
C SER A 419 1.85 49.99 18.48
N THR A 420 2.31 48.92 17.85
CA THR A 420 2.50 48.59 16.43
C THR A 420 2.73 47.07 16.31
N ALA A 421 2.44 46.53 15.13
CA ALA A 421 2.82 45.19 14.69
C ALA A 421 4.35 44.98 14.66
N LEU A 422 4.79 43.72 14.77
CA LEU A 422 5.93 43.22 14.01
C LEU A 422 5.77 41.71 13.74
N CYS A 423 5.62 41.40 12.46
CA CYS A 423 5.87 40.11 11.83
C CYS A 423 7.31 40.13 11.31
N LEU A 424 7.93 38.94 11.16
CA LEU A 424 9.17 38.55 10.45
C LEU A 424 9.81 37.42 11.29
N THR A 425 10.13 36.23 10.79
CA THR A 425 10.34 35.67 9.44
C THR A 425 10.05 34.18 9.47
#